data_AF-A0A4D6FZ91-F1
#
_entry.id   AF-A0A4D6FZ91-F1
#
_cell.length_a   1.000
_cell.length_b   1.000
_cell.length_c   1.000
_cell.angle_alpha   90.00
_cell.angle_beta   90.00
_cell.angle_gamma   90.00
#
_symmetry.space_group_name_H-M   'P 1'
#
loop_
_entity.id
_entity.type
_entity.pdbx_description
1 polymer ?
#
loop_
_entity_poly.entity_id
_entity_poly.type
_entity_poly.pdbx_seq_one_letter_code
_entity_poly.pdbx_strand_id
1 'polypeptide(L)'
;MRSSEPEHEDTPELSEYARQALEEFLRERSERQNPAVIEENWQLSQFWYSDGTALALAKEASRAAEGGKIVCISCPTLYRKLKELECHNEVALLEFDKRFECYGDEFIFYDYNDPLGFEERWKGTCDVVVLDPPFLSEECLAKVSQTVKFLNPKFIILCTGAVMEPYAQSLLGLRPCKFKPTHTRKLGNEFKCFANYNMDEFCS
;
A
#
# COMPACT_ATOMS: atom_id res chain seq x y z
N MET A 1 -7.57 -67.96 6.11
CA MET A 1 -7.08 -66.76 5.40
C MET A 1 -7.87 -65.57 5.89
N ARG A 2 -7.15 -64.49 6.20
CA ARG A 2 -7.51 -63.37 7.07
C ARG A 2 -8.55 -62.47 6.39
N SER A 3 -9.66 -62.18 7.07
CA SER A 3 -10.60 -61.13 6.67
C SER A 3 -9.93 -59.77 6.87
N SER A 4 -9.94 -58.95 5.82
CA SER A 4 -9.48 -57.56 5.83
C SER A 4 -10.61 -56.66 6.34
N GLU A 5 -10.45 -56.09 7.52
CA GLU A 5 -11.28 -54.97 8.00
C GLU A 5 -10.86 -53.67 7.30
N PRO A 6 -11.80 -52.79 6.91
CA PRO A 6 -11.45 -51.47 6.38
C PRO A 6 -11.04 -50.56 7.54
N GLU A 7 -9.81 -50.03 7.47
CA GLU A 7 -9.35 -48.93 8.32
C GLU A 7 -10.19 -47.69 7.99
N HIS A 8 -11.18 -47.38 8.84
CA HIS A 8 -11.83 -46.09 8.83
C HIS A 8 -10.82 -45.06 9.36
N GLU A 9 -10.22 -44.33 8.44
CA GLU A 9 -9.44 -43.13 8.73
C GLU A 9 -10.43 -42.08 9.28
N ASP A 10 -10.63 -42.09 10.61
CA ASP A 10 -11.43 -41.10 11.33
C ASP A 10 -10.81 -39.72 11.12
N THR A 11 -11.23 -39.03 10.06
CA THR A 11 -10.92 -37.62 9.87
C THR A 11 -11.57 -36.84 11.00
N PRO A 12 -10.81 -36.14 11.86
CA PRO A 12 -11.39 -35.42 12.98
C PRO A 12 -12.35 -34.33 12.46
N GLU A 13 -13.63 -34.46 12.80
CA GLU A 13 -14.64 -33.45 12.50
C GLU A 13 -14.73 -32.42 13.64
N LEU A 14 -14.88 -31.15 13.27
CA LEU A 14 -15.14 -30.08 14.23
C LEU A 14 -16.53 -30.31 14.86
N SER A 15 -16.64 -30.06 16.17
CA SER A 15 -17.96 -30.01 16.82
C SER A 15 -18.83 -28.93 16.18
N GLU A 16 -20.15 -29.11 16.19
CA GLU A 16 -21.09 -28.11 15.66
C GLU A 16 -20.85 -26.71 16.26
N TYR A 17 -20.54 -26.67 17.55
CA TYR A 17 -20.19 -25.44 18.26
C TYR A 17 -18.90 -24.80 17.72
N ALA A 18 -17.83 -25.59 17.51
CA ALA A 18 -16.58 -25.08 16.97
C ALA A 18 -16.74 -24.59 15.52
N ARG A 19 -17.58 -25.27 14.74
CA ARG A 19 -17.89 -24.87 13.35
C ARG A 19 -18.69 -23.58 13.30
N GLN A 20 -19.71 -23.42 14.14
CA GLN A 20 -20.45 -22.16 14.26
C GLN A 20 -19.56 -21.01 14.72
N ALA A 21 -18.72 -21.23 15.74
CA ALA A 21 -17.79 -20.21 16.21
C ALA A 21 -16.79 -19.80 15.11
N LEU A 22 -16.31 -20.75 14.30
CA LEU A 22 -15.44 -20.48 13.16
C LEU A 22 -16.18 -19.73 12.05
N GLU A 23 -17.40 -20.14 11.68
CA GLU A 23 -18.23 -19.48 10.68
C GLU A 23 -18.57 -18.03 11.10
N GLU A 24 -18.90 -17.82 12.37
CA GLU A 24 -19.17 -16.49 12.93
C GLU A 24 -17.91 -15.62 12.95
N PHE A 25 -16.76 -16.17 13.37
CA PHE A 25 -15.47 -15.49 13.29
C PHE A 25 -15.09 -15.11 11.85
N LEU A 26 -15.28 -16.03 10.89
CA LEU A 26 -15.00 -15.78 9.48
C LEU A 26 -15.96 -14.74 8.88
N ARG A 27 -17.24 -14.74 9.28
CA ARG A 27 -18.22 -13.74 8.86
C ARG A 27 -17.92 -12.37 9.43
N GLU A 28 -17.61 -12.27 10.72
CA GLU A 28 -17.18 -11.00 11.32
C GLU A 28 -15.91 -10.47 10.64
N ARG A 29 -14.98 -11.38 10.30
CA ARG A 29 -13.76 -11.02 9.58
C ARG A 29 -14.06 -10.58 8.15
N SER A 30 -14.96 -11.24 7.43
CA SER A 30 -15.35 -10.84 6.06
C SER A 30 -16.14 -9.53 6.04
N GLU A 31 -17.00 -9.28 7.03
CA GLU A 31 -17.73 -8.01 7.18
C GLU A 31 -16.79 -6.86 7.57
N ARG A 32 -15.76 -7.10 8.38
CA ARG A 32 -14.69 -6.12 8.65
C ARG A 32 -13.76 -5.92 7.45
N GLN A 33 -13.53 -6.96 6.64
CA GLN A 33 -12.67 -6.97 5.47
C GLN A 33 -13.39 -6.64 4.16
N ASN A 34 -14.68 -6.30 4.19
CA ASN A 34 -15.40 -5.77 3.04
C ASN A 34 -15.57 -4.27 3.29
N PRO A 35 -14.54 -3.43 3.03
CA PRO A 35 -14.65 -2.02 3.29
C PRO A 35 -15.79 -1.52 2.41
N ALA A 36 -16.78 -0.85 3.01
CA ALA A 36 -17.63 0.05 2.24
C ALA A 36 -16.71 0.86 1.32
N VAL A 37 -17.05 0.97 0.03
CA VAL A 37 -16.20 1.63 -0.97
C VAL A 37 -15.83 3.01 -0.45
N ILE A 38 -14.57 3.19 -0.02
CA ILE A 38 -14.11 4.46 0.54
C ILE A 38 -13.96 5.44 -0.63
N GLU A 39 -14.86 6.41 -0.69
CA GLU A 39 -14.85 7.46 -1.70
C GLU A 39 -13.81 8.55 -1.40
N GLU A 40 -13.37 9.24 -2.46
CA GLU A 40 -12.44 10.37 -2.39
C GLU A 40 -12.94 11.45 -1.43
N ASN A 41 -12.09 11.86 -0.49
CA ASN A 41 -12.29 13.07 0.28
C ASN A 41 -11.38 14.20 -0.24
N TRP A 42 -11.99 15.15 -0.93
CA TRP A 42 -11.27 16.28 -1.52
C TRP A 42 -10.67 17.23 -0.48
N GLN A 43 -11.19 17.26 0.75
CA GLN A 43 -10.61 18.02 1.85
C GLN A 43 -9.29 17.42 2.34
N LEU A 44 -9.08 16.12 2.11
CA LEU A 44 -7.84 15.41 2.38
C LEU A 44 -6.95 15.32 1.13
N SER A 45 -7.32 15.99 0.04
CA SER A 45 -6.65 15.92 -1.25
C SER A 45 -6.47 14.50 -1.79
N GLN A 46 -7.48 13.65 -1.58
CA GLN A 46 -7.52 12.28 -2.09
C GLN A 46 -7.99 12.26 -3.55
N PHE A 47 -7.16 11.69 -4.43
CA PHE A 47 -7.49 11.46 -5.83
C PHE A 47 -7.14 10.02 -6.21
N TRP A 48 -8.12 9.27 -6.70
CA TRP A 48 -7.89 7.85 -6.97
C TRP A 48 -7.20 7.63 -8.30
N TYR A 49 -6.10 6.86 -8.29
CA TYR A 49 -5.49 6.31 -9.50
C TYR A 49 -6.47 5.55 -10.36
N SER A 50 -6.27 5.62 -11.67
CA SER A 50 -6.89 4.69 -12.60
C SER A 50 -6.45 3.26 -12.29
N ASP A 51 -7.27 2.29 -12.68
CA ASP A 51 -6.96 0.87 -12.47
C ASP A 51 -5.61 0.47 -13.08
N GLY A 52 -5.31 0.94 -14.30
CA GLY A 52 -4.04 0.69 -14.96
C GLY A 52 -2.83 1.28 -14.23
N THR A 53 -2.98 2.47 -13.63
CA THR A 53 -1.92 3.09 -12.84
C THR A 53 -1.66 2.31 -11.56
N ALA A 54 -2.73 1.98 -10.83
CA ALA A 54 -2.62 1.20 -9.60
C ALA A 54 -2.01 -0.19 -9.88
N LEU A 55 -2.42 -0.85 -10.97
CA LEU A 55 -1.92 -2.17 -11.36
C LEU A 55 -0.43 -2.13 -11.73
N ALA A 56 0.00 -1.13 -12.51
CA ALA A 56 1.39 -0.98 -12.89
C ALA A 56 2.29 -0.75 -11.67
N LEU A 57 1.89 0.17 -10.78
CA LEU A 57 2.61 0.45 -9.54
C LEU A 57 2.64 -0.76 -8.61
N ALA A 58 1.54 -1.51 -8.48
CA ALA A 58 1.48 -2.70 -7.62
C ALA A 58 2.42 -3.80 -8.10
N LYS A 59 2.44 -4.08 -9.41
CA LYS A 59 3.37 -5.04 -10.01
C LYS A 59 4.81 -4.63 -9.80
N GLU A 60 5.11 -3.36 -10.02
CA GLU A 60 6.47 -2.85 -9.90
C GLU A 60 6.96 -2.85 -8.45
N ALA A 61 6.13 -2.39 -7.51
CA ALA A 61 6.47 -2.42 -6.09
C ALA A 61 6.68 -3.85 -5.58
N SER A 62 5.83 -4.80 -5.97
CA SER A 62 5.97 -6.22 -5.61
C SER A 62 7.23 -6.84 -6.21
N ARG A 63 7.52 -6.56 -7.49
CA ARG A 63 8.75 -6.98 -8.16
C ARG A 63 9.99 -6.44 -7.47
N ALA A 64 10.04 -5.13 -7.20
CA ALA A 64 11.19 -4.46 -6.59
C ALA A 64 11.43 -4.92 -5.15
N ALA A 65 10.37 -5.27 -4.42
CA ALA A 65 10.47 -5.77 -3.06
C ALA A 65 10.95 -7.22 -2.96
N GLU A 66 10.83 -8.04 -4.01
CA GLU A 66 11.30 -9.43 -4.03
C GLU A 66 10.78 -10.28 -2.83
N GLY A 67 9.52 -10.11 -2.45
CA GLY A 67 8.92 -10.73 -1.26
C GLY A 67 9.17 -10.00 0.06
N GLY A 68 9.92 -8.89 0.04
CA GLY A 68 10.16 -7.99 1.16
C GLY A 68 8.98 -7.06 1.48
N LYS A 69 9.26 -5.99 2.24
CA LYS A 69 8.25 -5.06 2.77
C LYS A 69 7.96 -3.88 1.87
N ILE A 70 6.68 -3.61 1.63
CA ILE A 70 6.19 -2.47 0.86
C ILE A 70 5.42 -1.53 1.79
N VAL A 71 5.78 -0.26 1.77
CA VAL A 71 5.05 0.77 2.53
C VAL A 71 4.42 1.77 1.56
N CYS A 72 3.10 1.90 1.63
CA CYS A 72 2.30 2.88 0.89
C CYS A 72 2.07 4.11 1.78
N ILE A 73 2.57 5.29 1.39
CA ILE A 73 2.34 6.54 2.13
C ILE A 73 1.35 7.39 1.36
N SER A 74 0.21 7.70 1.97
CA SER A 74 -0.87 8.49 1.35
C SER A 74 -1.37 7.92 0.01
N CYS A 75 -1.19 6.62 -0.21
CA CYS A 75 -1.46 5.95 -1.49
C CYS A 75 -2.41 4.74 -1.33
N PRO A 76 -3.65 4.95 -0.84
CA PRO A 76 -4.58 3.85 -0.55
C PRO A 76 -5.06 3.11 -1.79
N THR A 77 -5.02 3.72 -2.98
CA THR A 77 -5.36 3.05 -4.25
C THR A 77 -4.37 1.94 -4.61
N LEU A 78 -3.07 2.20 -4.44
CA LEU A 78 -2.03 1.20 -4.63
C LEU A 78 -2.16 0.08 -3.60
N TYR A 79 -2.34 0.44 -2.33
CA TYR A 79 -2.52 -0.53 -1.26
C TYR A 79 -3.65 -1.52 -1.58
N ARG A 80 -4.84 -1.01 -1.95
CA ARG A 80 -5.96 -1.86 -2.35
C ARG A 80 -5.59 -2.79 -3.50
N LYS A 81 -4.89 -2.28 -4.51
CA LYS A 81 -4.47 -3.08 -5.66
C LYS A 81 -3.46 -4.18 -5.27
N LEU A 82 -2.54 -3.90 -4.35
CA LEU A 82 -1.61 -4.91 -3.81
C LEU A 82 -2.37 -6.04 -3.11
N LYS A 83 -3.40 -5.71 -2.32
CA LYS A 83 -4.26 -6.72 -1.67
C LYS A 83 -5.06 -7.54 -2.69
N GLU A 84 -5.63 -6.89 -3.72
CA GLU A 84 -6.37 -7.56 -4.80
C GLU A 84 -5.50 -8.53 -5.61
N LEU A 85 -4.19 -8.25 -5.74
CA LEU A 85 -3.23 -9.12 -6.44
C LEU A 85 -2.68 -10.25 -5.57
N GLU A 86 -3.06 -10.32 -4.28
CA GLU A 86 -2.57 -11.29 -3.32
C GLU A 86 -1.03 -11.40 -3.29
N CYS A 87 -0.35 -10.24 -3.34
CA CYS A 87 1.11 -10.23 -3.35
C CYS A 87 1.69 -10.87 -2.07
N HIS A 88 2.77 -11.63 -2.20
CA HIS A 88 3.42 -12.31 -1.07
C HIS A 88 4.20 -11.35 -0.13
N ASN A 89 4.21 -10.06 -0.44
CA ASN A 89 4.91 -9.03 0.33
C ASN A 89 4.15 -8.68 1.62
N GLU A 90 4.89 -8.29 2.67
CA GLU A 90 4.30 -7.58 3.81
C GLU A 90 4.01 -6.14 3.40
N VAL A 91 2.76 -5.69 3.56
CA VAL A 91 2.33 -4.36 3.10
C VAL A 91 1.78 -3.56 4.27
N ALA A 92 2.14 -2.27 4.34
CA ALA A 92 1.54 -1.31 5.25
C ALA A 92 1.04 -0.06 4.52
N LEU A 93 -0.02 0.54 5.04
CA LEU A 93 -0.60 1.80 4.57
C LEU A 93 -0.47 2.86 5.68
N LEU A 94 0.37 3.87 5.44
CA LEU A 94 0.42 5.09 6.25
C LEU A 94 -0.58 6.09 5.65
N GLU A 95 -1.67 6.33 6.37
CA GLU A 95 -2.78 7.16 5.89
C GLU A 95 -3.42 7.98 7.00
N PHE A 96 -3.83 9.21 6.68
CA PHE A 96 -4.46 10.12 7.64
C PHE A 96 -5.95 9.80 7.82
N ASP A 97 -6.59 9.34 6.76
CA ASP A 97 -8.01 9.03 6.76
C ASP A 97 -8.31 7.74 7.53
N LYS A 98 -8.84 7.90 8.75
CA LYS A 98 -9.22 6.80 9.64
C LYS A 98 -10.28 5.85 9.08
N ARG A 99 -10.94 6.19 7.98
CA ARG A 99 -11.85 5.25 7.29
C ARG A 99 -11.11 3.98 6.84
N PHE A 100 -9.80 4.06 6.61
CA PHE A 100 -8.96 2.92 6.26
C PHE A 100 -8.53 2.06 7.47
N GLU A 101 -8.92 2.39 8.71
CA GLU A 101 -8.70 1.55 9.91
C GLU A 101 -9.32 0.14 9.77
N CYS A 102 -10.26 -0.05 8.84
CA CYS A 102 -10.80 -1.37 8.49
C CYS A 102 -9.74 -2.39 8.04
N TYR A 103 -8.56 -1.93 7.64
CA TYR A 103 -7.45 -2.81 7.26
C TYR A 103 -6.66 -3.37 8.46
N GLY A 104 -7.03 -3.03 9.70
CA GLY A 104 -6.42 -3.59 10.90
C GLY A 104 -4.93 -3.24 11.01
N ASP A 105 -4.10 -4.22 11.34
CA ASP A 105 -2.67 -4.03 11.63
C ASP A 105 -1.83 -3.52 10.44
N GLU A 106 -2.36 -3.64 9.21
CA GLU A 106 -1.74 -3.12 7.99
C GLU A 106 -1.98 -1.60 7.83
N PHE A 107 -3.00 -1.03 8.50
CA PHE A 107 -3.22 0.41 8.54
C PHE A 107 -2.43 1.05 9.70
N ILE A 108 -1.74 2.13 9.38
CA ILE A 108 -1.01 2.96 10.33
C ILE A 108 -1.53 4.38 10.19
N PHE A 109 -2.15 4.90 11.25
CA PHE A 109 -2.54 6.30 11.27
C PHE A 109 -1.30 7.18 11.12
N TYR A 110 -1.32 8.05 10.12
CA TYR A 110 -0.17 8.88 9.76
C TYR A 110 -0.61 10.30 9.46
N ASP A 111 -0.07 11.26 10.22
CA ASP A 111 -0.18 12.69 9.95
C ASP A 111 1.18 13.20 9.51
N TYR A 112 1.29 13.70 8.28
CA TYR A 112 2.56 14.24 7.79
C TYR A 112 3.04 15.45 8.60
N ASN A 113 2.18 16.11 9.39
CA ASN A 113 2.59 17.16 10.33
C ASN A 113 3.40 16.63 11.52
N ASP A 114 3.22 15.36 11.85
CA ASP A 114 4.05 14.61 12.79
C ASP A 114 4.67 13.40 12.07
N PRO A 115 5.64 13.63 11.16
CA PRO A 115 6.09 12.63 10.20
C PRO A 115 6.75 11.40 10.84
N LEU A 116 7.11 11.45 12.13
CA LEU A 116 7.68 10.33 12.89
C LEU A 116 6.76 9.90 14.05
N GLY A 117 5.51 10.38 14.10
CA GLY A 117 4.52 10.08 15.13
C GLY A 117 3.90 8.68 15.06
N PHE A 118 4.54 7.75 14.37
CA PHE A 118 4.09 6.36 14.20
C PHE A 118 5.14 5.38 14.76
N GLU A 119 4.84 4.09 14.71
CA GLU A 119 5.56 3.07 15.48
C GLU A 119 7.03 2.89 15.02
N GLU A 120 7.97 2.91 15.98
CA GLU A 120 9.42 2.78 15.71
C GLU A 120 9.83 1.45 15.04
N ARG A 121 8.97 0.42 15.08
CA ARG A 121 9.27 -0.91 14.51
C ARG A 121 9.55 -0.87 13.00
N TRP A 122 9.13 0.18 12.32
CA TRP A 122 9.28 0.36 10.87
C TRP A 122 10.60 0.98 10.44
N LYS A 123 11.43 1.40 11.40
CA LYS A 123 12.71 2.06 11.14
C LYS A 123 13.68 1.16 10.40
N GLY A 124 14.03 1.54 9.17
CA GLY A 124 15.01 0.81 8.36
C GLY A 124 14.62 -0.61 7.98
N THR A 125 13.33 -0.96 8.04
CA THR A 125 12.84 -2.32 7.73
C THR A 125 12.14 -2.41 6.38
N CYS A 126 12.06 -1.31 5.63
CA CYS A 126 11.31 -1.24 4.38
C CYS A 126 12.21 -1.51 3.18
N ASP A 127 11.73 -2.26 2.18
CA ASP A 127 12.44 -2.47 0.92
C ASP A 127 11.99 -1.47 -0.14
N VAL A 128 10.68 -1.25 -0.24
CA VAL A 128 10.04 -0.36 -1.21
C VAL A 128 9.08 0.59 -0.53
N VAL A 129 9.27 1.90 -0.72
CA VAL A 129 8.27 2.91 -0.38
C VAL A 129 7.64 3.45 -1.64
N VAL A 130 6.32 3.44 -1.70
CA VAL A 130 5.55 4.18 -2.71
C VAL A 130 4.73 5.26 -2.02
N LEU A 131 4.83 6.48 -2.53
CA LEU A 131 4.22 7.64 -1.88
C LEU A 131 3.48 8.54 -2.88
N ASP A 132 2.35 9.08 -2.43
CA ASP A 132 1.54 10.10 -3.11
C ASP A 132 1.10 11.18 -2.11
N PRO A 133 2.01 12.10 -1.76
CA PRO A 133 1.73 13.12 -0.74
C PRO A 133 0.52 13.99 -1.09
N PRO A 134 -0.34 14.35 -0.11
CA PRO A 134 -1.63 14.99 -0.37
C PRO A 134 -1.50 16.38 -1.02
N PHE A 135 -0.41 17.11 -0.77
CA PHE A 135 -0.26 18.49 -1.21
C PHE A 135 0.95 18.68 -2.12
N LEU A 136 0.74 19.49 -3.17
CA LEU A 136 1.80 19.93 -4.08
C LEU A 136 2.56 21.13 -3.48
N SER A 137 3.16 20.91 -2.31
CA SER A 137 3.96 21.93 -1.62
C SER A 137 5.30 21.35 -1.16
N GLU A 138 6.33 22.21 -1.15
CA GLU A 138 7.66 21.84 -0.64
C GLU A 138 7.57 21.36 0.81
N GLU A 139 6.80 22.05 1.65
CA GLU A 139 6.62 21.70 3.05
C GLU A 139 6.07 20.27 3.23
N CYS A 140 5.05 19.91 2.47
CA CYS A 140 4.44 18.58 2.52
C CYS A 140 5.46 17.52 2.11
N LEU A 141 6.13 17.69 0.97
CA LEU A 141 7.12 16.73 0.49
C LEU A 141 8.35 16.67 1.41
N ALA A 142 8.78 17.79 2.00
CA ALA A 142 9.87 17.85 2.97
C ALA A 142 9.55 17.04 4.22
N LYS A 143 8.34 17.19 4.78
CA LYS A 143 7.86 16.40 5.93
C LYS A 143 7.76 14.91 5.59
N VAL A 144 7.12 14.56 4.47
CA VAL A 144 7.04 13.15 4.03
C VAL A 144 8.43 12.57 3.74
N SER A 145 9.40 13.38 3.28
CA SER A 145 10.77 12.90 3.08
C SER A 145 11.47 12.47 4.37
N GLN A 146 11.07 13.03 5.53
CA GLN A 146 11.58 12.59 6.84
C GLN A 146 11.11 11.17 7.14
N THR A 147 9.84 10.87 6.88
CA THR A 147 9.25 9.53 6.96
C THR A 147 9.98 8.55 6.04
N VAL A 148 10.21 8.92 4.78
CA VAL A 148 10.94 8.06 3.83
C VAL A 148 12.36 7.77 4.32
N LYS A 149 13.08 8.78 4.82
CA LYS A 149 14.44 8.61 5.38
C LYS A 149 14.45 7.73 6.63
N PHE A 150 13.42 7.83 7.46
CA PHE A 150 13.26 6.99 8.64
C PHE A 150 13.01 5.52 8.28
N LEU A 151 12.17 5.27 7.26
CA LEU A 151 11.92 3.93 6.73
C LEU A 151 13.16 3.34 6.02
N ASN A 152 14.05 4.21 5.50
CA ASN A 152 15.30 3.90 4.81
C ASN A 152 15.16 2.79 3.74
N PRO A 153 14.26 2.96 2.74
CA PRO A 153 14.03 1.94 1.73
C PRO A 153 15.14 1.86 0.69
N LYS A 154 15.26 0.68 0.07
CA LYS A 154 16.13 0.47 -1.10
C LYS A 154 15.56 1.17 -2.34
N PHE A 155 14.25 1.06 -2.54
CA PHE A 155 13.55 1.61 -3.70
C PHE A 155 12.47 2.60 -3.27
N ILE A 156 12.44 3.76 -3.93
CA ILE A 156 11.46 4.83 -3.69
C ILE A 156 10.74 5.10 -4.99
N ILE A 157 9.41 5.13 -4.95
CA ILE A 157 8.53 5.52 -6.06
C ILE A 157 7.63 6.66 -5.57
N LEU A 158 7.77 7.84 -6.14
CA LEU A 158 6.96 9.01 -5.82
C LEU A 158 6.05 9.33 -7.01
N CYS A 159 4.74 9.32 -6.79
CA CYS A 159 3.78 9.91 -7.71
C CYS A 159 3.33 11.25 -7.12
N THR A 160 3.43 12.32 -7.90
CA THR A 160 3.04 13.67 -7.46
C THR A 160 2.92 14.61 -8.66
N GLY A 161 2.56 15.87 -8.43
CA GLY A 161 2.49 16.89 -9.47
C GLY A 161 3.85 17.16 -10.11
N ALA A 162 3.88 17.38 -11.42
CA ALA A 162 5.11 17.66 -12.18
C ALA A 162 5.91 18.86 -11.64
N VAL A 163 5.21 19.83 -11.03
CA VAL A 163 5.80 21.01 -10.36
C VAL A 163 6.72 20.65 -9.19
N MET A 164 6.60 19.43 -8.64
CA MET A 164 7.38 18.97 -7.50
C MET A 164 8.76 18.38 -7.87
N GLU A 165 9.08 18.30 -9.17
CA GLU A 165 10.32 17.71 -9.67
C GLU A 165 11.61 18.24 -8.98
N PRO A 166 11.81 19.56 -8.78
CA PRO A 166 13.00 20.07 -8.10
C PRO A 166 13.13 19.57 -6.65
N TYR A 167 12.00 19.42 -5.94
CA TYR A 167 11.96 18.97 -4.56
C TYR A 167 12.11 17.45 -4.44
N ALA A 168 11.53 16.69 -5.37
CA ALA A 168 11.75 15.24 -5.47
C ALA A 168 13.24 14.93 -5.65
N GLN A 169 13.93 15.72 -6.47
CA GLN A 169 15.37 15.60 -6.67
C GLN A 169 16.17 16.04 -5.43
N SER A 170 15.88 17.21 -4.85
CA SER A 170 16.70 17.75 -3.76
C SER A 170 16.50 17.02 -2.42
N LEU A 171 15.28 16.57 -2.11
CA LEU A 171 14.95 15.98 -0.81
C LEU A 171 15.24 14.48 -0.75
N LEU A 172 15.03 13.77 -1.87
CA LEU A 172 15.03 12.30 -1.96
C LEU A 172 15.93 11.75 -3.08
N GLY A 173 16.54 12.60 -3.91
CA GLY A 173 17.42 12.15 -4.99
C GLY A 173 16.70 11.45 -6.14
N LEU A 174 15.39 11.67 -6.30
CA LEU A 174 14.57 10.99 -7.30
C LEU A 174 14.72 11.63 -8.69
N ARG A 175 14.50 10.82 -9.73
CA ARG A 175 14.52 11.25 -11.13
C ARG A 175 13.18 10.93 -11.79
N PRO A 176 12.71 11.75 -12.75
CA PRO A 176 11.47 11.49 -13.45
C PRO A 176 11.53 10.18 -14.24
N CYS A 177 10.45 9.41 -14.19
CA CYS A 177 10.23 8.20 -14.99
C CYS A 177 9.44 8.55 -16.27
N LYS A 178 9.50 7.68 -17.29
CA LYS A 178 8.62 7.76 -18.47
C LYS A 178 7.18 7.36 -18.14
N PHE A 179 7.00 6.49 -17.14
CA PHE A 179 5.66 6.12 -16.65
C PHE A 179 4.86 7.36 -16.23
N LYS A 180 3.64 7.48 -16.76
CA LYS A 180 2.74 8.61 -16.48
C LYS A 180 1.53 8.13 -15.67
N PRO A 181 1.47 8.44 -14.36
CA PRO A 181 0.33 8.06 -13.56
C PRO A 181 -0.93 8.81 -14.02
N THR A 182 -2.06 8.11 -14.00
CA THR A 182 -3.38 8.66 -14.35
C THR A 182 -4.37 8.40 -13.23
N HIS A 183 -5.41 9.22 -13.18
CA HIS A 183 -6.44 9.19 -12.13
C HIS A 183 -7.79 8.86 -12.73
N THR A 184 -8.70 8.32 -11.93
CA THR A 184 -10.10 8.03 -12.33
C THR A 184 -10.83 9.30 -12.75
N ARG A 185 -10.45 10.44 -12.18
CA ARG A 185 -10.96 11.76 -12.51
C ARG A 185 -9.89 12.61 -13.17
N LYS A 186 -10.32 13.54 -14.02
CA LYS A 186 -9.41 14.52 -14.63
C LYS A 186 -8.99 15.55 -13.58
N LEU A 187 -7.69 15.63 -13.32
CA LEU A 187 -7.10 16.64 -12.45
C LEU A 187 -6.60 17.82 -13.27
N GLY A 188 -6.55 19.01 -12.66
CA GLY A 188 -6.03 20.22 -13.31
C GLY A 188 -4.50 20.26 -13.42
N ASN A 189 -3.81 19.56 -12.51
CA ASN A 189 -2.37 19.48 -12.47
C ASN A 189 -1.86 18.30 -13.32
N GLU A 190 -0.70 18.48 -13.96
CA GLU A 190 0.05 17.38 -14.55
C GLU A 190 0.72 16.57 -13.44
N PHE A 191 0.61 15.25 -13.48
CA PHE A 191 1.28 14.33 -12.56
C PHE A 191 2.38 13.55 -13.26
N LYS A 192 3.45 13.25 -12.51
CA LYS A 192 4.58 12.45 -12.94
C LYS A 192 4.93 11.41 -11.88
N CYS A 193 5.64 10.37 -12.31
CA CYS A 193 6.29 9.41 -11.43
C CYS A 193 7.79 9.72 -11.35
N PHE A 194 8.37 9.55 -10.18
CA PHE A 194 9.79 9.73 -9.91
C PHE A 194 10.31 8.53 -9.11
N ALA A 195 11.56 8.12 -9.37
CA ALA A 195 12.18 7.02 -8.64
C ALA A 195 13.68 7.22 -8.40
N ASN A 196 14.24 6.51 -7.42
CA ASN A 196 15.70 6.46 -7.19
C ASN A 196 16.41 5.37 -8.03
N TYR A 197 15.68 4.70 -8.92
CA TYR A 197 16.16 3.62 -9.78
C TYR A 197 15.44 3.66 -11.15
N ASN A 198 15.88 2.83 -12.10
CA ASN A 198 15.29 2.79 -13.43
C ASN A 198 14.01 1.93 -13.45
N MET A 199 12.86 2.57 -13.23
CA MET A 199 11.55 1.92 -13.27
C MET A 199 11.07 1.62 -14.71
N ASP A 200 11.58 2.37 -15.69
CA ASP A 200 11.10 2.32 -17.09
C ASP A 200 11.48 1.03 -17.82
N GLU A 201 12.38 0.22 -17.26
CA GLU A 201 12.68 -1.14 -17.75
C GLU A 201 11.52 -2.12 -17.52
N PHE A 202 10.59 -1.79 -16.61
CA PHE A 202 9.58 -2.73 -16.09
C PHE A 202 8.15 -2.19 -16.16
N CYS A 203 7.97 -0.87 -16.21
CA CYS A 203 6.69 -0.22 -16.45
C CYS A 203 6.65 0.41 -17.84
N SER A 204 6.04 -0.29 -18.81
CA SER A 204 5.73 0.23 -20.16
C SER A 204 4.24 0.31 -20.41
#